data_AF-A0A285VPN1-F1
#
_entry.id   AF-A0A285VPN1-F1
#
_cell.length_a   1.000
_cell.length_b   1.000
_cell.length_c   1.000
_cell.angle_alpha   90.00
_cell.angle_beta   90.00
_cell.angle_gamma   90.00
#
_symmetry.space_group_name_H-M   'P 1'
#
loop_
_entity.id
_entity.type
_entity.pdbx_description
1 polymer ?
#
loop_
_entity_poly.entity_id
_entity_poly.type
_entity_poly.pdbx_seq_one_letter_code
_entity_poly.pdbx_strand_id
1 'polypeptide(L)'
;MPAPTTRRSLLPLLHVSEHLTNRSPRTCRYRCGDQCAQPVPNTSANEYFGDMVAATVSRRSVLQGATGAAVVTSLAWGTAEDAAAAPGRGHGQGRKNLAGFEPIPPTPNHVDDVIVPAGYAWAPVISWGDPVEPGAPDFDVDAQSVEAQKGQAGYNADYLALRRGGRGGNSANKGLIVVNNEYTNPELMFPGYDDAAGPTPEQARIEMAAHGMTIVEVSRTGQFAPWTYDRDGARNRRIHTWTEFAVDGPAAGATWMRTSADPSGRTVLGTLNNCAGGETPWGTSLSGEENFNQYFNSVGAPDPGKRLARYGIASAGRGWERAEDRFLVTAEPNEVNRFGWIVEVDPEDPPPSPSSTPPWAASSTRGRPSGWPPTDAPSPTWATTSATTTSTSSCPGTPTARASGPTT
;
A
#
# COMPACT_ATOMS: atom_id res chain seq x y z
N MET A 1 24.73 49.88 -40.75
CA MET A 1 24.43 48.43 -40.86
C MET A 1 23.66 48.03 -39.61
N PRO A 2 22.44 47.50 -39.73
CA PRO A 2 21.60 47.22 -38.56
C PRO A 2 22.06 45.93 -37.86
N ALA A 3 21.93 45.92 -36.54
CA ALA A 3 22.24 44.78 -35.68
C ALA A 3 21.35 43.57 -36.03
N PRO A 4 21.88 42.34 -36.02
CA PRO A 4 21.05 41.16 -36.15
C PRO A 4 20.22 41.01 -34.87
N THR A 5 18.90 41.18 -34.99
CA THR A 5 17.93 40.78 -33.97
C THR A 5 18.00 39.27 -33.81
N THR A 6 18.77 38.80 -32.84
CA THR A 6 18.71 37.42 -32.38
C THR A 6 17.34 37.22 -31.74
N ARG A 7 16.41 36.59 -32.47
CA ARG A 7 15.21 36.01 -31.85
C ARG A 7 15.71 35.12 -30.73
N ARG A 8 15.36 35.44 -29.49
CA ARG A 8 15.48 34.50 -28.37
C ARG A 8 14.65 33.28 -28.78
N SER A 9 15.34 32.21 -29.17
CA SER A 9 14.73 30.90 -29.28
C SER A 9 14.20 30.60 -27.89
N LEU A 10 12.88 30.64 -27.73
CA LEU A 10 12.25 30.04 -26.57
C LEU A 10 12.76 28.59 -26.57
N LEU A 11 13.54 28.23 -25.55
CA LEU A 11 13.81 26.82 -25.27
C LEU A 11 12.46 26.12 -25.36
N PRO A 12 12.34 25.00 -26.09
CA PRO A 12 11.15 24.20 -25.94
C PRO A 12 11.15 23.80 -24.46
N LEU A 13 10.31 24.49 -23.69
CA LEU A 13 9.69 23.88 -22.54
C LEU A 13 8.97 22.70 -23.17
N LEU A 14 9.70 21.58 -23.24
CA LEU A 14 9.11 20.26 -23.30
C LEU A 14 7.90 20.36 -22.40
N HIS A 15 6.74 19.95 -22.91
CA HIS A 15 5.59 19.73 -22.07
C HIS A 15 6.02 18.68 -21.04
N VAL A 16 6.68 19.10 -19.96
CA VAL A 16 6.91 18.31 -18.74
C VAL A 16 5.58 18.33 -17.98
N SER A 17 4.53 17.96 -18.69
CA SER A 17 3.17 17.76 -18.20
C SER A 17 2.84 16.27 -18.24
N GLU A 18 3.61 15.49 -18.99
CA GLU A 18 3.51 14.05 -18.96
C GLU A 18 4.39 13.57 -17.81
N HIS A 19 3.75 13.20 -16.70
CA HIS A 19 4.33 12.22 -15.79
C HIS A 19 4.90 11.10 -16.66
N LEU A 20 6.23 10.91 -16.66
CA LEU A 20 6.94 9.91 -17.48
C LEU A 20 6.63 8.46 -17.05
N THR A 21 5.56 8.26 -16.29
CA THR A 21 5.11 6.99 -15.76
C THR A 21 3.69 6.72 -16.27
N ASN A 22 3.36 5.45 -16.51
CA ASN A 22 1.98 5.03 -16.80
C ASN A 22 1.02 5.19 -15.59
N ARG A 23 1.38 6.00 -14.58
CA ARG A 23 0.57 6.19 -13.36
C ARG A 23 -0.15 7.53 -13.42
N SER A 24 -1.44 7.52 -13.07
CA SER A 24 -2.20 8.75 -12.88
C SER A 24 -1.56 9.62 -11.79
N PRO A 25 -1.53 10.96 -11.95
CA PRO A 25 -1.11 11.87 -10.88
C PRO A 25 -1.95 11.67 -9.60
N ARG A 26 -3.21 11.27 -9.74
CA ARG A 26 -4.10 10.99 -8.60
C ARG A 26 -3.63 9.78 -7.79
N THR A 27 -3.00 8.79 -8.42
CA THR A 27 -2.36 7.67 -7.71
C THR A 27 -1.20 8.18 -6.87
N CYS A 28 -0.32 9.03 -7.42
CA CYS A 28 0.77 9.63 -6.64
C CYS A 28 0.23 10.43 -5.44
N ARG A 29 -0.86 11.17 -5.66
CA ARG A 29 -1.52 12.00 -4.65
C ARG A 29 -2.09 11.19 -3.49
N TYR A 30 -2.96 10.22 -3.77
CA TYR A 30 -3.72 9.55 -2.71
C TYR A 30 -3.11 8.24 -2.22
N ARG A 31 -2.38 7.52 -3.09
CA ARG A 31 -1.67 6.32 -2.66
C ARG A 31 -0.46 6.70 -1.82
N CYS A 32 0.43 7.47 -2.42
CA CYS A 32 1.76 7.76 -1.88
C CYS A 32 1.87 9.13 -1.17
N GLY A 33 0.79 9.92 -1.09
CA GLY A 33 0.82 11.24 -0.43
C GLY A 33 1.81 12.23 -1.06
N ASP A 34 2.06 12.16 -2.37
CA ASP A 34 3.04 12.98 -3.09
C ASP A 34 4.48 12.90 -2.53
N GLN A 35 4.87 11.79 -1.89
CA GLN A 35 6.18 11.65 -1.24
C GLN A 35 7.37 12.00 -2.14
N CYS A 36 7.31 11.69 -3.44
CA CYS A 36 8.38 12.02 -4.38
C CYS A 36 8.55 13.53 -4.64
N ALA A 37 7.55 14.34 -4.31
CA ALA A 37 7.57 15.80 -4.44
C ALA A 37 7.94 16.51 -3.13
N GLN A 38 8.25 15.77 -2.06
CA GLN A 38 8.57 16.30 -0.75
C GLN A 38 9.97 15.88 -0.31
N PRO A 39 10.66 16.65 0.56
CA PRO A 39 11.90 16.21 1.18
C PRO A 39 11.70 14.92 1.98
N VAL A 40 12.71 14.05 1.98
CA VAL A 40 12.69 12.82 2.80
C VAL A 40 12.59 13.21 4.30
N PRO A 41 11.56 12.74 5.04
CA PRO A 41 11.32 13.17 6.41
C PRO A 41 12.36 12.64 7.41
N ASN A 42 12.98 11.50 7.08
CA ASN A 42 14.04 10.94 7.89
C ASN A 42 15.40 11.58 7.57
N THR A 43 15.82 12.53 8.41
CA THR A 43 17.12 13.20 8.31
C THR A 43 18.23 12.55 9.14
N SER A 44 18.06 11.28 9.57
CA SER A 44 19.10 10.57 10.30
C SER A 44 20.34 10.34 9.43
N ALA A 45 21.51 10.18 10.05
CA ALA A 45 22.75 9.85 9.34
C ALA A 45 22.88 8.37 8.94
N ASN A 46 21.84 7.56 9.14
CA ASN A 46 21.84 6.17 8.70
C ASN A 46 21.88 6.11 7.17
N GLU A 47 22.57 5.10 6.64
CA GLU A 47 22.59 4.86 5.20
C GLU A 47 21.18 4.67 4.67
N TYR A 48 20.87 5.32 3.54
CA TYR A 48 19.61 5.13 2.86
C TYR A 48 19.55 3.69 2.34
N PHE A 49 18.44 2.99 2.61
CA PHE A 49 18.29 1.59 2.21
C PHE A 49 18.47 1.39 0.70
N GLY A 50 17.99 2.34 -0.12
CA GLY A 50 18.20 2.29 -1.57
C GLY A 50 19.69 2.31 -1.96
N ASP A 51 20.53 3.05 -1.23
CA ASP A 51 21.97 3.09 -1.47
C ASP A 51 22.64 1.77 -1.08
N MET A 52 22.20 1.14 0.02
CA MET A 52 22.66 -0.20 0.41
C MET A 52 22.29 -1.26 -0.64
N VAL A 53 21.07 -1.20 -1.17
CA VAL A 53 20.61 -2.10 -2.25
C VAL A 53 21.40 -1.84 -3.53
N ALA A 54 21.56 -0.59 -3.94
CA ALA A 54 22.33 -0.20 -5.13
C ALA A 54 23.81 -0.64 -5.00
N ALA A 55 24.41 -0.49 -3.83
CA ALA A 55 25.76 -0.97 -3.53
C ALA A 55 25.86 -2.50 -3.61
N THR A 56 24.83 -3.23 -3.17
CA THR A 56 24.80 -4.70 -3.22
C THR A 56 24.60 -5.22 -4.65
N VAL A 57 23.68 -4.61 -5.41
CA VAL A 57 23.42 -4.95 -6.82
C VAL A 57 24.65 -4.64 -7.66
N SER A 58 25.26 -3.46 -7.51
CA SER A 58 26.47 -3.08 -8.26
C SER A 58 27.65 -4.04 -8.01
N ARG A 59 27.86 -4.46 -6.75
CA ARG A 59 28.86 -5.49 -6.40
C ARG A 59 28.58 -6.85 -7.03
N ARG A 60 27.31 -7.27 -7.10
CA ARG A 60 26.91 -8.54 -7.72
C ARG A 60 27.08 -8.51 -9.24
N SER A 61 26.78 -7.38 -9.91
CA SER A 61 27.07 -7.20 -11.34
C SER A 61 28.57 -7.16 -11.64
N VAL A 62 29.41 -6.65 -10.73
CA VAL A 62 30.89 -6.72 -10.86
C VAL A 62 31.39 -8.17 -10.69
N LEU A 63 30.84 -8.94 -9.74
CA LEU A 63 31.18 -10.36 -9.57
C LEU A 63 30.73 -11.21 -10.76
N GLN A 64 29.53 -10.97 -11.31
CA GLN A 64 29.06 -11.61 -12.55
C GLN A 64 29.91 -11.21 -13.77
N GLY A 65 30.43 -9.98 -13.80
CA GLY A 65 31.37 -9.51 -14.83
C GLY A 65 32.79 -10.08 -14.69
N ALA A 66 33.20 -10.50 -13.48
CA ALA A 66 34.56 -10.97 -13.20
C ALA A 66 34.72 -12.50 -13.10
N THR A 67 33.62 -13.27 -13.02
CA THR A 67 33.67 -14.75 -12.90
C THR A 67 32.90 -15.44 -14.02
N GLY A 68 33.54 -15.54 -15.19
CA GLY A 68 33.25 -16.62 -16.12
C GLY A 68 33.75 -17.96 -15.56
N ALA A 69 33.09 -18.50 -14.52
CA ALA A 69 33.07 -19.93 -14.13
C ALA A 69 32.50 -20.12 -12.70
N ALA A 70 31.46 -20.96 -12.63
CA ALA A 70 31.07 -21.82 -11.51
C ALA A 70 30.23 -21.26 -10.31
N VAL A 71 29.12 -21.97 -10.09
CA VAL A 71 28.21 -22.05 -8.93
C VAL A 71 27.16 -20.93 -8.78
N VAL A 72 25.99 -21.15 -9.36
CA VAL A 72 24.74 -20.45 -8.99
C VAL A 72 24.04 -21.29 -7.93
N THR A 73 24.23 -20.95 -6.65
CA THR A 73 23.30 -21.32 -5.59
C THR A 73 22.10 -20.38 -5.63
N SER A 74 20.92 -20.98 -5.68
CA SER A 74 19.61 -20.36 -5.77
C SER A 74 19.28 -19.52 -4.52
N LEU A 75 19.35 -18.20 -4.66
CA LEU A 75 18.59 -17.24 -3.85
C LEU A 75 18.08 -16.14 -4.80
N ALA A 76 16.94 -16.42 -5.43
CA ALA A 76 16.21 -15.47 -6.24
C ALA A 76 15.54 -14.44 -5.31
N TRP A 77 16.23 -13.32 -5.08
CA TRP A 77 15.65 -12.11 -4.52
C TRP A 77 15.36 -11.20 -5.71
N GLY A 78 14.08 -10.87 -5.90
CA GLY A 78 13.59 -10.13 -7.04
C GLY A 78 14.24 -8.76 -7.16
N THR A 79 15.09 -8.61 -8.18
CA THR A 79 15.40 -7.31 -8.76
C THR A 79 14.48 -7.15 -9.97
N ALA A 80 13.52 -6.23 -9.88
CA ALA A 80 12.89 -5.68 -11.07
C ALA A 80 13.99 -4.91 -11.83
N GLU A 81 14.56 -5.53 -12.85
CA GLU A 81 15.37 -4.80 -13.82
C GLU A 81 14.42 -3.94 -14.65
N ASP A 82 14.72 -2.64 -14.76
CA ASP A 82 14.20 -1.79 -15.81
C ASP A 82 14.57 -2.44 -17.15
N ALA A 83 13.62 -3.13 -17.77
CA ALA A 83 13.75 -3.64 -19.12
C ALA A 83 13.66 -2.46 -20.09
N ALA A 84 14.73 -1.66 -20.18
CA ALA A 84 14.97 -0.85 -21.36
C ALA A 84 15.15 -1.82 -22.54
N ALA A 85 14.10 -2.03 -23.30
CA ALA A 85 14.09 -2.88 -24.48
C ALA A 85 15.00 -2.28 -25.57
N ALA A 86 16.30 -2.61 -25.51
CA ALA A 86 17.16 -2.49 -26.68
C ALA A 86 16.78 -3.61 -27.67
N PRO A 87 16.64 -3.32 -28.98
CA PRO A 87 16.32 -4.35 -29.97
C PRO A 87 17.53 -5.27 -30.15
N GLY A 88 17.51 -6.41 -29.45
CA GLY A 88 18.53 -7.44 -29.59
C GLY A 88 18.36 -8.21 -30.89
N ARG A 89 19.19 -7.91 -31.90
CA ARG A 89 19.46 -8.83 -33.01
C ARG A 89 20.46 -9.89 -32.54
N GLY A 90 20.15 -11.18 -32.71
CA GLY A 90 21.17 -12.21 -32.86
C GLY A 90 20.94 -13.54 -32.12
N HIS A 91 20.60 -14.55 -32.91
CA HIS A 91 20.86 -15.99 -32.79
C HIS A 91 21.54 -16.54 -31.51
N GLY A 92 20.79 -17.36 -30.76
CA GLY A 92 21.32 -18.32 -29.80
C GLY A 92 20.37 -19.51 -29.67
N GLN A 93 20.86 -20.73 -29.94
CA GLN A 93 20.08 -21.96 -29.87
C GLN A 93 19.57 -22.25 -28.44
N GLY A 94 18.27 -22.51 -28.31
CA GLY A 94 17.76 -23.54 -27.39
C GLY A 94 17.65 -23.21 -25.90
N ARG A 95 17.50 -21.95 -25.46
CA ARG A 95 16.95 -21.69 -24.12
C ARG A 95 15.44 -21.77 -24.21
N LYS A 96 14.83 -22.83 -23.65
CA LYS A 96 13.36 -22.87 -23.44
C LYS A 96 12.98 -21.61 -22.67
N ASN A 97 12.22 -20.74 -23.31
CA ASN A 97 11.77 -19.47 -22.73
C ASN A 97 10.91 -19.83 -21.50
N LEU A 98 11.33 -19.40 -20.30
CA LEU A 98 10.62 -19.72 -19.04
C LEU A 98 9.19 -19.16 -18.99
N ALA A 99 8.85 -18.25 -19.92
CA ALA A 99 7.57 -17.57 -19.97
C ALA A 99 6.39 -18.51 -20.32
N GLY A 100 6.57 -19.52 -21.17
CA GLY A 100 5.45 -20.36 -21.62
C GLY A 100 4.32 -19.63 -22.38
N PHE A 101 4.51 -18.35 -22.72
CA PHE A 101 3.63 -17.53 -23.54
C PHE A 101 4.48 -16.54 -24.38
N GLU A 102 3.89 -16.00 -25.45
CA GLU A 102 4.50 -14.94 -26.25
C GLU A 102 4.28 -13.58 -25.57
N PRO A 103 5.35 -12.79 -25.27
CA PRO A 103 5.19 -11.48 -24.66
C PRO A 103 4.32 -10.53 -25.50
N ILE A 104 3.48 -9.74 -24.83
CA ILE A 104 2.69 -8.68 -25.47
C ILE A 104 3.50 -7.37 -25.57
N PRO A 105 3.24 -6.52 -26.58
CA PRO A 105 3.84 -5.19 -26.63
C PRO A 105 3.29 -4.28 -25.50
N PRO A 106 4.01 -3.22 -25.13
CA PRO A 106 3.47 -2.19 -24.23
C PRO A 106 2.13 -1.67 -24.72
N THR A 107 1.15 -1.57 -23.81
CA THR A 107 -0.18 -1.06 -24.12
C THR A 107 -0.22 0.46 -23.87
N PRO A 108 -0.75 1.26 -24.81
CA PRO A 108 -0.91 2.70 -24.61
C PRO A 108 -1.82 3.03 -23.42
N ASN A 109 -1.53 4.11 -22.71
CA ASN A 109 -2.24 4.53 -21.50
C ASN A 109 -3.72 4.93 -21.68
N HIS A 110 -4.21 5.09 -22.91
CA HIS A 110 -5.60 5.42 -23.23
C HIS A 110 -6.46 4.19 -23.53
N VAL A 111 -5.87 3.00 -23.53
CA VAL A 111 -6.62 1.75 -23.69
C VAL A 111 -7.15 1.34 -22.31
N ASP A 112 -8.48 1.35 -22.18
CA ASP A 112 -9.19 0.95 -20.96
C ASP A 112 -9.60 -0.53 -21.02
N ASP A 113 -8.62 -1.43 -21.11
CA ASP A 113 -8.82 -2.88 -21.16
C ASP A 113 -7.61 -3.64 -20.58
N VAL A 114 -7.85 -4.83 -20.04
CA VAL A 114 -6.79 -5.72 -19.55
C VAL A 114 -6.33 -6.61 -20.71
N ILE A 115 -5.23 -6.21 -21.35
CA ILE A 115 -4.64 -6.95 -22.46
C ILE A 115 -3.79 -8.12 -21.94
N VAL A 116 -4.11 -9.34 -22.39
CA VAL A 116 -3.42 -10.59 -22.00
C VAL A 116 -2.80 -11.30 -23.22
N PRO A 117 -1.78 -12.17 -23.02
CA PRO A 117 -1.21 -12.96 -24.10
C PRO A 117 -2.22 -13.88 -24.79
N ALA A 118 -1.93 -14.27 -26.03
CA ALA A 118 -2.77 -15.23 -26.77
C ALA A 118 -2.94 -16.55 -25.98
N GLY A 119 -4.19 -17.04 -25.89
CA GLY A 119 -4.54 -18.24 -25.13
C GLY A 119 -4.83 -18.00 -23.65
N TYR A 120 -4.71 -16.76 -23.16
CA TYR A 120 -5.12 -16.35 -21.81
C TYR A 120 -6.47 -15.61 -21.85
N ALA A 121 -7.13 -15.57 -20.70
CA ALA A 121 -8.34 -14.80 -20.47
C ALA A 121 -8.29 -14.22 -19.05
N TRP A 122 -9.08 -13.17 -18.82
CA TRP A 122 -9.27 -12.56 -17.50
C TRP A 122 -10.77 -12.40 -17.23
N ALA A 123 -11.13 -12.32 -15.95
CA ALA A 123 -12.48 -12.00 -15.51
C ALA A 123 -12.41 -11.25 -14.18
N PRO A 124 -13.30 -10.26 -13.94
CA PRO A 124 -13.43 -9.64 -12.63
C PRO A 124 -13.95 -10.68 -11.63
N VAL A 125 -13.46 -10.61 -10.39
CA VAL A 125 -13.92 -11.48 -9.30
C VAL A 125 -14.79 -10.69 -8.33
N ILE A 126 -14.29 -9.56 -7.84
CA ILE A 126 -15.00 -8.64 -6.95
C ILE A 126 -14.52 -7.21 -7.24
N SER A 127 -15.41 -6.24 -7.10
CA SER A 127 -15.17 -4.82 -7.35
C SER A 127 -15.50 -4.00 -6.10
N TRP A 128 -14.98 -2.77 -6.00
CA TRP A 128 -15.40 -1.82 -4.97
C TRP A 128 -16.93 -1.68 -4.96
N GLY A 129 -17.53 -1.66 -3.77
CA GLY A 129 -18.97 -1.53 -3.60
C GLY A 129 -19.73 -2.86 -3.66
N ASP A 130 -19.12 -3.94 -4.15
CA ASP A 130 -19.79 -5.25 -4.18
C ASP A 130 -20.19 -5.68 -2.75
N PRO A 131 -21.40 -6.22 -2.53
CA PRO A 131 -21.86 -6.65 -1.21
C PRO A 131 -21.01 -7.80 -0.65
N VAL A 132 -20.48 -7.63 0.57
CA VAL A 132 -19.62 -8.62 1.23
C VAL A 132 -20.31 -9.20 2.46
N GLU A 133 -20.75 -8.34 3.38
CA GLU A 133 -21.39 -8.78 4.62
C GLU A 133 -22.89 -9.05 4.44
N PRO A 134 -23.48 -9.97 5.24
CA PRO A 134 -24.90 -10.24 5.19
C PRO A 134 -25.75 -8.96 5.36
N GLY A 135 -26.64 -8.70 4.40
CA GLY A 135 -27.52 -7.53 4.41
C GLY A 135 -26.89 -6.26 3.83
N ALA A 136 -25.64 -6.29 3.38
CA ALA A 136 -25.06 -5.18 2.62
C ALA A 136 -25.85 -4.93 1.32
N PRO A 137 -26.23 -3.67 1.03
CA PRO A 137 -26.97 -3.33 -0.18
C PRO A 137 -26.07 -3.40 -1.40
N ASP A 138 -26.67 -3.55 -2.58
CA ASP A 138 -25.95 -3.38 -3.84
C ASP A 138 -25.38 -1.95 -3.94
N PHE A 139 -24.25 -1.80 -4.63
CA PHE A 139 -23.59 -0.51 -4.77
C PHE A 139 -24.45 0.47 -5.55
N ASP A 140 -24.61 1.67 -4.99
CA ASP A 140 -25.24 2.82 -5.63
C ASP A 140 -24.39 4.05 -5.36
N VAL A 141 -23.78 4.61 -6.41
CA VAL A 141 -22.89 5.77 -6.31
C VAL A 141 -23.62 7.03 -5.82
N ASP A 142 -24.92 7.14 -6.11
CA ASP A 142 -25.75 8.29 -5.76
C ASP A 142 -26.39 8.16 -4.36
N ALA A 143 -26.34 6.96 -3.76
CA ALA A 143 -26.95 6.64 -2.47
C ALA A 143 -26.00 5.93 -1.48
N GLN A 144 -24.72 6.31 -1.50
CA GLN A 144 -23.73 5.79 -0.55
C GLN A 144 -24.04 6.19 0.89
N SER A 145 -23.70 5.30 1.83
CA SER A 145 -23.74 5.57 3.27
C SER A 145 -22.59 4.84 3.98
N VAL A 146 -22.26 5.28 5.20
CA VAL A 146 -21.23 4.64 6.02
C VAL A 146 -21.58 3.17 6.29
N GLU A 147 -22.84 2.91 6.64
CA GLU A 147 -23.37 1.58 6.95
C GLU A 147 -23.32 0.65 5.74
N ALA A 148 -23.66 1.16 4.54
CA ALA A 148 -23.53 0.39 3.30
C ALA A 148 -22.06 0.05 3.03
N GLN A 149 -21.17 1.05 3.05
CA GLN A 149 -19.77 0.87 2.72
C GLN A 149 -19.04 -0.04 3.73
N LYS A 150 -19.45 -0.06 5.01
CA LYS A 150 -18.93 -1.01 6.01
C LYS A 150 -19.19 -2.47 5.64
N GLY A 151 -20.29 -2.77 4.94
CA GLY A 151 -20.63 -4.12 4.49
C GLY A 151 -20.25 -4.45 3.04
N GLN A 152 -19.76 -3.48 2.27
CA GLN A 152 -19.38 -3.64 0.86
C GLN A 152 -17.88 -3.77 0.68
N ALA A 153 -17.38 -4.31 -0.42
CA ALA A 153 -15.94 -4.36 -0.73
C ALA A 153 -15.32 -2.95 -0.71
N GLY A 154 -14.12 -2.84 -0.14
CA GLY A 154 -13.41 -1.57 -0.01
C GLY A 154 -12.83 -1.04 -1.32
N TYR A 155 -12.29 0.18 -1.27
CA TYR A 155 -11.78 0.92 -2.44
C TYR A 155 -10.29 0.64 -2.67
N ASN A 156 -9.83 0.77 -3.92
CA ASN A 156 -8.45 0.51 -4.37
C ASN A 156 -7.85 -0.77 -3.77
N ALA A 157 -8.31 -1.90 -4.30
CA ALA A 157 -7.74 -3.21 -3.99
C ALA A 157 -6.22 -3.20 -4.20
N ASP A 158 -5.48 -3.56 -3.15
CA ASP A 158 -4.02 -3.76 -3.22
C ASP A 158 -3.69 -5.24 -2.98
N TYR A 159 -2.71 -5.56 -2.12
CA TYR A 159 -2.29 -6.92 -1.82
C TYR A 159 -3.46 -7.91 -1.82
N LEU A 160 -3.28 -9.00 -2.57
CA LEU A 160 -4.27 -10.07 -2.68
C LEU A 160 -3.62 -11.41 -2.40
N ALA A 161 -4.27 -12.19 -1.54
CA ALA A 161 -3.98 -13.59 -1.33
C ALA A 161 -5.19 -14.46 -1.70
N LEU A 162 -4.97 -15.46 -2.56
CA LEU A 162 -5.93 -16.55 -2.77
C LEU A 162 -5.50 -17.76 -1.94
N ARG A 163 -6.25 -18.03 -0.88
CA ARG A 163 -6.07 -19.21 -0.03
C ARG A 163 -6.97 -20.32 -0.54
N ARG A 164 -6.39 -21.27 -1.27
CA ARG A 164 -7.13 -22.43 -1.78
C ARG A 164 -7.37 -23.43 -0.67
N GLY A 165 -8.58 -23.96 -0.61
CA GLY A 165 -9.02 -24.79 0.51
C GLY A 165 -9.47 -23.95 1.70
N GLY A 166 -9.56 -24.60 2.85
CA GLY A 166 -9.87 -23.98 4.14
C GLY A 166 -9.42 -24.89 5.27
N ARG A 167 -9.68 -24.52 6.53
CA ARG A 167 -9.31 -25.35 7.69
C ARG A 167 -9.87 -26.78 7.55
N GLY A 168 -9.01 -27.74 7.24
CA GLY A 168 -9.36 -29.16 7.08
C GLY A 168 -9.80 -29.61 5.67
N GLY A 169 -9.74 -28.76 4.64
CA GLY A 169 -10.24 -29.10 3.29
C GLY A 169 -9.26 -28.80 2.16
N ASN A 170 -8.95 -29.82 1.33
CA ASN A 170 -8.12 -29.70 0.12
C ASN A 170 -8.96 -29.47 -1.15
N SER A 171 -9.96 -28.58 -1.11
CA SER A 171 -10.71 -28.26 -2.34
C SER A 171 -9.88 -27.36 -3.25
N ALA A 172 -9.42 -27.90 -4.36
CA ALA A 172 -8.69 -27.16 -5.40
C ALA A 172 -9.52 -26.02 -6.04
N ASN A 173 -10.83 -26.01 -5.82
CA ASN A 173 -11.82 -25.18 -6.51
C ASN A 173 -12.66 -24.31 -5.57
N LYS A 174 -12.30 -24.27 -4.29
CA LYS A 174 -12.87 -23.34 -3.30
C LYS A 174 -11.74 -22.67 -2.53
N GLY A 175 -11.99 -21.49 -1.99
CA GLY A 175 -10.99 -20.77 -1.22
C GLY A 175 -11.52 -19.49 -0.61
N LEU A 176 -10.60 -18.73 -0.05
CA LEU A 176 -10.79 -17.37 0.43
C LEU A 176 -9.89 -16.43 -0.36
N ILE A 177 -10.43 -15.29 -0.80
CA ILE A 177 -9.63 -14.13 -1.20
C ILE A 177 -9.55 -13.20 0.01
N VAL A 178 -8.33 -12.79 0.35
CA VAL A 178 -8.06 -11.71 1.28
C VAL A 178 -7.43 -10.59 0.48
N VAL A 179 -8.05 -9.41 0.49
CA VAL A 179 -7.58 -8.26 -0.27
C VAL A 179 -7.49 -7.02 0.61
N ASN A 180 -6.40 -6.28 0.51
CA ASN A 180 -6.25 -4.98 1.14
C ASN A 180 -7.05 -3.91 0.40
N ASN A 181 -7.52 -2.90 1.11
CA ASN A 181 -8.17 -1.71 0.57
C ASN A 181 -7.39 -0.48 1.05
N GLU A 182 -6.54 0.04 0.17
CA GLU A 182 -5.40 0.89 0.55
C GLU A 182 -5.78 2.36 0.75
N TYR A 183 -6.41 2.98 -0.26
CA TYR A 183 -6.69 4.42 -0.24
C TYR A 183 -7.97 4.72 -1.02
N THR A 184 -8.44 5.96 -0.95
CA THR A 184 -9.66 6.41 -1.64
C THR A 184 -9.37 7.56 -2.60
N ASN A 185 -10.17 7.62 -3.67
CA ASN A 185 -10.22 8.72 -4.63
C ASN A 185 -11.56 9.43 -4.48
N PRO A 186 -11.71 10.38 -3.54
CA PRO A 186 -13.01 11.01 -3.27
C PRO A 186 -13.61 11.71 -4.49
N GLU A 187 -12.77 12.18 -5.42
CA GLU A 187 -13.19 12.74 -6.72
C GLU A 187 -13.85 11.73 -7.66
N LEU A 188 -13.58 10.43 -7.46
CA LEU A 188 -14.20 9.33 -8.19
C LEU A 188 -15.32 8.66 -7.37
N MET A 189 -15.23 8.73 -6.04
CA MET A 189 -16.24 8.14 -5.17
C MET A 189 -17.50 8.98 -5.09
N PHE A 190 -17.42 10.31 -5.09
CA PHE A 190 -18.57 11.16 -4.80
C PHE A 190 -18.93 12.07 -5.98
N PRO A 191 -20.16 11.95 -6.53
CA PRO A 191 -20.67 12.90 -7.52
C PRO A 191 -20.60 14.35 -7.00
N GLY A 192 -20.00 15.24 -7.79
CA GLY A 192 -19.89 16.66 -7.44
C GLY A 192 -18.89 16.97 -6.31
N TYR A 193 -17.94 16.08 -6.01
CA TYR A 193 -16.89 16.33 -5.02
C TYR A 193 -16.10 17.61 -5.33
N ASP A 194 -15.96 18.47 -4.31
CA ASP A 194 -15.17 19.71 -4.40
C ASP A 194 -13.79 19.49 -3.75
N ASP A 195 -12.78 19.29 -4.59
CA ASP A 195 -11.38 19.13 -4.19
C ASP A 195 -10.88 20.30 -3.31
N ALA A 196 -11.36 21.53 -3.54
CA ALA A 196 -10.92 22.71 -2.80
C ALA A 196 -11.54 22.78 -1.40
N ALA A 197 -12.79 22.34 -1.25
CA ALA A 197 -13.46 22.28 0.05
C ALA A 197 -12.98 21.08 0.89
N GLY A 198 -12.58 19.99 0.24
CA GLY A 198 -12.29 18.70 0.88
C GLY A 198 -13.57 17.96 1.29
N PRO A 199 -13.44 16.79 1.95
CA PRO A 199 -14.60 15.97 2.25
C PRO A 199 -15.50 16.63 3.31
N THR A 200 -16.80 16.41 3.16
CA THR A 200 -17.76 16.58 4.25
C THR A 200 -17.51 15.51 5.34
N PRO A 201 -18.00 15.70 6.58
CA PRO A 201 -17.85 14.68 7.62
C PRO A 201 -18.43 13.32 7.21
N GLU A 202 -19.53 13.29 6.45
CA GLU A 202 -20.12 12.03 5.98
C GLU A 202 -19.26 11.36 4.91
N GLN A 203 -18.79 12.11 3.92
CA GLN A 203 -17.86 11.60 2.91
C GLN A 203 -16.58 11.05 3.54
N ALA A 204 -16.02 11.76 4.54
CA ALA A 204 -14.85 11.29 5.27
C ALA A 204 -15.12 9.94 5.97
N ARG A 205 -16.30 9.74 6.57
CA ARG A 205 -16.68 8.45 7.17
C ARG A 205 -16.91 7.35 6.14
N ILE A 206 -17.47 7.66 4.96
CA ILE A 206 -17.59 6.69 3.88
C ILE A 206 -16.20 6.28 3.39
N GLU A 207 -15.28 7.25 3.21
CA GLU A 207 -13.88 6.95 2.87
C GLU A 207 -13.22 6.06 3.94
N MET A 208 -13.40 6.36 5.21
CA MET A 208 -12.94 5.53 6.33
C MET A 208 -13.47 4.08 6.23
N ALA A 209 -14.77 3.90 5.95
CA ALA A 209 -15.38 2.58 5.77
C ALA A 209 -14.83 1.83 4.55
N ALA A 210 -14.32 2.54 3.55
CA ALA A 210 -13.77 1.96 2.33
C ALA A 210 -12.31 1.46 2.47
N HIS A 211 -11.62 1.81 3.57
CA HIS A 211 -10.26 1.31 3.87
C HIS A 211 -10.29 -0.05 4.57
N GLY A 212 -9.12 -0.67 4.68
CA GLY A 212 -8.91 -1.86 5.51
C GLY A 212 -8.69 -3.09 4.67
N MET A 213 -9.53 -4.11 4.85
CA MET A 213 -9.44 -5.36 4.10
C MET A 213 -10.84 -5.88 3.75
N THR A 214 -10.91 -6.64 2.66
CA THR A 214 -12.08 -7.40 2.23
C THR A 214 -11.72 -8.88 2.20
N ILE A 215 -12.53 -9.71 2.85
CA ILE A 215 -12.37 -11.17 2.85
C ILE A 215 -13.64 -11.77 2.22
N VAL A 216 -13.47 -12.57 1.18
CA VAL A 216 -14.59 -13.24 0.50
C VAL A 216 -14.30 -14.69 0.17
N GLU A 217 -15.31 -15.54 0.35
CA GLU A 217 -15.29 -16.91 -0.16
C GLU A 217 -15.38 -16.91 -1.68
N VAL A 218 -14.60 -17.78 -2.32
CA VAL A 218 -14.60 -17.92 -3.78
C VAL A 218 -14.68 -19.38 -4.18
N SER A 219 -15.29 -19.62 -5.34
CA SER A 219 -15.33 -20.93 -5.96
C SER A 219 -15.14 -20.86 -7.47
N ARG A 220 -14.80 -21.99 -8.08
CA ARG A 220 -14.75 -22.16 -9.53
C ARG A 220 -15.21 -23.55 -9.93
N THR A 221 -15.75 -23.70 -11.13
CA THR A 221 -16.28 -24.99 -11.61
C THR A 221 -15.20 -25.95 -12.11
N GLY A 222 -13.98 -25.47 -12.38
CA GLY A 222 -12.87 -26.28 -12.85
C GLY A 222 -11.56 -25.50 -12.89
N GLN A 223 -10.46 -26.19 -13.22
CA GLN A 223 -9.11 -25.61 -13.20
C GLN A 223 -8.95 -24.35 -14.09
N PHE A 224 -9.67 -24.30 -15.21
CA PHE A 224 -9.62 -23.23 -16.21
C PHE A 224 -10.84 -22.30 -16.17
N ALA A 225 -11.76 -22.51 -15.22
CA ALA A 225 -12.89 -21.61 -15.03
C ALA A 225 -12.45 -20.39 -14.19
N PRO A 226 -13.00 -19.20 -14.44
CA PRO A 226 -12.78 -18.05 -13.58
C PRO A 226 -13.29 -18.33 -12.16
N TRP A 227 -12.69 -17.65 -11.19
CA TRP A 227 -13.21 -17.63 -9.82
C TRP A 227 -14.44 -16.73 -9.76
N THR A 228 -15.41 -17.11 -8.96
CA THR A 228 -16.60 -16.33 -8.62
C THR A 228 -16.66 -16.23 -7.11
N TYR A 229 -16.87 -15.02 -6.58
CA TYR A 229 -17.10 -14.86 -5.15
C TYR A 229 -18.50 -15.33 -4.77
N ASP A 230 -18.60 -15.92 -3.59
CA ASP A 230 -19.86 -16.37 -3.00
C ASP A 230 -20.38 -15.25 -2.10
N ARG A 231 -21.43 -14.55 -2.55
CA ARG A 231 -22.04 -13.45 -1.80
C ARG A 231 -22.59 -13.90 -0.44
N ASP A 232 -22.99 -15.17 -0.34
CA ASP A 232 -23.57 -15.76 0.88
C ASP A 232 -22.51 -16.49 1.73
N GLY A 233 -21.22 -16.27 1.44
CA GLY A 233 -20.10 -16.88 2.15
C GLY A 233 -20.11 -16.52 3.64
N ALA A 234 -20.13 -17.55 4.50
CA ALA A 234 -20.21 -17.37 5.95
C ALA A 234 -18.96 -16.71 6.56
N ARG A 235 -17.83 -16.77 5.85
CA ARG A 235 -16.56 -16.11 6.22
C ARG A 235 -16.38 -14.74 5.58
N ASN A 236 -17.33 -14.29 4.74
CA ASN A 236 -17.24 -12.96 4.16
C ASN A 236 -17.29 -11.91 5.26
N ARG A 237 -16.36 -10.95 5.21
CA ARG A 237 -16.34 -9.83 6.15
C ARG A 237 -15.52 -8.66 5.65
N ARG A 238 -15.84 -7.50 6.18
CA ARG A 238 -15.04 -6.29 6.06
C ARG A 238 -14.25 -6.04 7.33
N ILE A 239 -13.04 -5.56 7.11
CA ILE A 239 -12.19 -4.97 8.12
C ILE A 239 -12.00 -3.53 7.70
N HIS A 240 -12.27 -2.59 8.59
CA HIS A 240 -12.27 -1.16 8.30
C HIS A 240 -11.79 -0.36 9.52
N THR A 241 -11.80 0.97 9.44
CA THR A 241 -11.24 1.89 10.45
C THR A 241 -11.91 1.86 11.83
N TRP A 242 -12.97 1.05 12.02
CA TRP A 242 -13.67 0.85 13.29
C TRP A 242 -13.61 -0.59 13.80
N THR A 243 -13.00 -1.50 13.04
CA THR A 243 -12.78 -2.87 13.51
C THR A 243 -11.81 -2.84 14.70
N GLU A 244 -12.13 -3.51 15.80
CA GLU A 244 -11.24 -3.54 16.96
C GLU A 244 -10.05 -4.48 16.71
N PHE A 245 -8.85 -4.03 17.08
CA PHE A 245 -7.61 -4.80 17.04
C PHE A 245 -6.94 -4.82 18.39
N ALA A 246 -6.38 -5.97 18.77
CA ALA A 246 -5.50 -6.05 19.92
C ALA A 246 -4.08 -5.60 19.53
N VAL A 247 -3.45 -4.81 20.39
CA VAL A 247 -2.03 -4.48 20.31
C VAL A 247 -1.23 -5.56 21.04
N ASP A 248 -0.34 -6.23 20.33
CA ASP A 248 0.57 -7.23 20.90
C ASP A 248 2.03 -6.72 20.86
N GLY A 249 2.91 -7.43 21.56
CA GLY A 249 4.34 -7.14 21.62
C GLY A 249 4.71 -6.02 22.59
N PRO A 250 5.99 -5.58 22.56
CA PRO A 250 6.56 -4.70 23.59
C PRO A 250 5.91 -3.31 23.70
N ALA A 251 5.26 -2.82 22.64
CA ALA A 251 4.58 -1.53 22.65
C ALA A 251 3.21 -1.57 23.34
N ALA A 252 2.61 -2.77 23.51
CA ALA A 252 1.28 -2.93 24.06
C ALA A 252 1.18 -2.37 25.49
N GLY A 253 0.31 -1.37 25.67
CA GLY A 253 0.05 -0.68 26.92
C GLY A 253 1.11 0.35 27.35
N ALA A 254 2.10 0.64 26.49
CA ALA A 254 3.04 1.73 26.69
C ALA A 254 2.29 3.08 26.74
N THR A 255 2.83 4.05 27.46
CA THR A 255 2.22 5.38 27.62
C THR A 255 1.90 6.05 26.27
N TRP A 256 2.75 5.86 25.26
CA TRP A 256 2.58 6.42 23.91
C TRP A 256 1.49 5.75 23.07
N MET A 257 0.96 4.60 23.51
CA MET A 257 -0.13 3.89 22.86
C MET A 257 -1.50 4.21 23.49
N ARG A 258 -1.52 4.97 24.58
CA ARG A 258 -2.75 5.30 25.33
C ARG A 258 -3.38 6.57 24.78
N THR A 259 -4.69 6.53 24.59
CA THR A 259 -5.53 7.67 24.17
C THR A 259 -6.63 7.91 25.18
N SER A 260 -7.44 8.96 24.99
CA SER A 260 -8.61 9.17 25.85
C SER A 260 -9.61 8.00 25.77
N ALA A 261 -9.78 7.42 24.57
CA ALA A 261 -10.70 6.32 24.30
C ALA A 261 -10.15 4.94 24.71
N ASP A 262 -8.82 4.76 24.70
CA ASP A 262 -8.15 3.58 25.24
C ASP A 262 -7.03 3.95 26.22
N PRO A 263 -7.37 4.18 27.51
CA PRO A 263 -6.39 4.46 28.55
C PRO A 263 -5.45 3.27 28.84
N SER A 264 -5.79 2.07 28.38
CA SER A 264 -4.95 0.88 28.58
C SER A 264 -3.84 0.77 27.53
N GLY A 265 -4.04 1.32 26.33
CA GLY A 265 -3.12 1.30 25.19
C GLY A 265 -2.97 -0.09 24.57
N ARG A 266 -4.02 -0.90 24.60
CA ARG A 266 -4.03 -2.32 24.20
C ARG A 266 -5.06 -2.67 23.13
N THR A 267 -5.98 -1.78 22.80
CA THR A 267 -7.00 -2.00 21.80
C THR A 267 -7.02 -0.84 20.84
N VAL A 268 -6.86 -1.03 19.53
CA VAL A 268 -6.89 0.03 18.50
C VAL A 268 -8.17 -0.10 17.68
N LEU A 269 -8.74 1.05 17.30
CA LEU A 269 -9.84 1.08 16.34
C LEU A 269 -9.29 1.23 14.93
N GLY A 270 -9.41 0.14 14.19
CA GLY A 270 -9.20 0.08 12.77
C GLY A 270 -7.79 -0.22 12.32
N THR A 271 -7.69 -0.33 11.01
CA THR A 271 -6.46 -0.31 10.23
C THR A 271 -6.71 0.55 9.00
N LEU A 272 -5.66 1.20 8.49
CA LEU A 272 -5.77 2.09 7.34
C LEU A 272 -4.50 2.06 6.49
N ASN A 273 -4.64 2.49 5.24
CA ASN A 273 -3.54 2.51 4.28
C ASN A 273 -2.83 1.15 4.13
N ASN A 274 -3.67 0.10 4.09
CA ASN A 274 -3.28 -1.29 3.91
C ASN A 274 -2.71 -1.48 2.49
N CYS A 275 -1.39 -1.56 2.36
CA CYS A 275 -0.69 -1.59 1.08
C CYS A 275 -0.36 -3.05 0.71
N ALA A 276 0.85 -3.50 1.03
CA ALA A 276 1.29 -4.86 0.80
C ALA A 276 0.84 -5.83 1.91
N GLY A 277 1.20 -7.11 1.76
CA GLY A 277 0.88 -8.14 2.74
C GLY A 277 1.65 -9.43 2.55
N GLY A 278 1.29 -10.44 3.33
CA GLY A 278 1.89 -11.78 3.27
C GLY A 278 1.04 -12.83 3.98
N GLU A 279 1.16 -14.09 3.56
CA GLU A 279 0.51 -15.20 4.26
C GLU A 279 1.50 -15.88 5.20
N THR A 280 1.06 -16.16 6.42
CA THR A 280 1.86 -16.91 7.39
C THR A 280 1.68 -18.41 7.18
N PRO A 281 2.70 -19.23 7.50
CA PRO A 281 2.59 -20.68 7.39
C PRO A 281 1.63 -21.30 8.41
N TRP A 282 1.17 -20.54 9.42
CA TRP A 282 0.15 -20.97 10.38
C TRP A 282 -1.27 -20.51 9.99
N GLY A 283 -1.44 -19.94 8.79
CA GLY A 283 -2.76 -19.70 8.23
C GLY A 283 -3.38 -18.36 8.60
N THR A 284 -2.59 -17.33 8.84
CA THR A 284 -3.07 -15.93 8.98
C THR A 284 -2.57 -15.07 7.81
N SER A 285 -3.28 -13.99 7.55
CA SER A 285 -2.91 -12.97 6.57
C SER A 285 -2.31 -11.76 7.28
N LEU A 286 -1.23 -11.23 6.73
CA LEU A 286 -0.56 -10.02 7.19
C LEU A 286 -0.87 -8.88 6.22
N SER A 287 -1.15 -7.70 6.75
CA SER A 287 -1.36 -6.46 6.02
C SER A 287 -0.43 -5.39 6.57
N GLY A 288 0.20 -4.60 5.71
CA GLY A 288 1.09 -3.50 6.12
C GLY A 288 0.43 -2.14 5.96
N GLU A 289 0.41 -1.35 7.03
CA GLU A 289 0.01 0.06 6.98
C GLU A 289 1.19 0.91 6.50
N GLU A 290 1.07 1.53 5.33
CA GLU A 290 2.19 2.24 4.70
C GLU A 290 2.12 3.76 4.95
N ASN A 291 1.26 4.46 4.21
CA ASN A 291 1.20 5.92 4.20
C ASN A 291 0.17 6.44 5.21
N PHE A 292 0.14 5.88 6.41
CA PHE A 292 -0.80 6.25 7.47
C PHE A 292 -0.66 7.73 7.88
N ASN A 293 0.53 8.30 7.73
CA ASN A 293 0.87 9.67 8.07
C ASN A 293 0.00 10.71 7.34
N GLN A 294 -0.55 10.39 6.18
CA GLN A 294 -1.36 11.33 5.40
C GLN A 294 -2.77 11.55 5.98
N TYR A 295 -3.24 10.71 6.90
CA TYR A 295 -4.61 10.79 7.43
C TYR A 295 -4.74 11.65 8.69
N PHE A 296 -3.60 11.98 9.31
CA PHE A 296 -3.57 12.75 10.54
C PHE A 296 -3.32 14.22 10.29
N ASN A 297 -4.13 15.08 10.90
CA ASN A 297 -3.92 16.51 10.91
C ASN A 297 -3.06 16.90 12.11
N SER A 298 -1.83 17.33 11.85
CA SER A 298 -0.86 17.77 12.88
C SER A 298 -0.67 19.28 12.96
N VAL A 299 -1.50 20.06 12.27
CA VAL A 299 -1.38 21.53 12.29
C VAL A 299 -1.56 22.05 13.71
N GLY A 300 -0.54 22.76 14.22
CA GLY A 300 -0.52 23.30 15.58
C GLY A 300 -0.17 22.28 16.67
N ALA A 301 0.08 21.02 16.33
CA ALA A 301 0.54 20.03 17.29
C ALA A 301 2.00 20.26 17.70
N PRO A 302 2.35 20.17 18.99
CA PRO A 302 3.74 20.20 19.43
C PRO A 302 4.47 18.93 18.97
N ASP A 303 5.71 19.07 18.50
CA ASP A 303 6.54 17.93 18.08
C ASP A 303 7.88 17.88 18.84
N PRO A 304 7.86 17.66 20.18
CA PRO A 304 9.08 17.55 20.95
C PRO A 304 9.91 16.34 20.46
N GLY A 305 11.17 16.60 20.15
CA GLY A 305 12.07 15.55 19.63
C GLY A 305 11.84 15.20 18.15
N LYS A 306 11.04 15.97 17.41
CA LYS A 306 10.83 15.83 15.96
C LYS A 306 10.30 14.46 15.53
N ARG A 307 9.43 13.85 16.33
CA ARG A 307 8.86 12.52 16.08
C ARG A 307 7.85 12.56 14.94
N LEU A 308 6.93 13.53 14.96
CA LEU A 308 5.95 13.70 13.88
C LEU A 308 6.66 14.02 12.56
N ALA A 309 7.63 14.94 12.60
CA ALA A 309 8.45 15.30 11.44
C ALA A 309 9.20 14.08 10.87
N ARG A 310 9.76 13.22 11.73
CA ARG A 310 10.46 12.00 11.30
C ARG A 310 9.57 11.03 10.51
N TYR A 311 8.29 10.95 10.86
CA TYR A 311 7.30 10.11 10.17
C TYR A 311 6.53 10.85 9.07
N GLY A 312 6.92 12.09 8.74
CA GLY A 312 6.25 12.88 7.70
C GLY A 312 4.82 13.30 8.06
N ILE A 313 4.49 13.38 9.36
CA ILE A 313 3.18 13.83 9.85
C ILE A 313 3.24 15.35 10.05
N ALA A 314 3.16 16.09 8.95
CA ALA A 314 3.34 17.55 8.93
C ALA A 314 2.27 18.29 8.11
N SER A 315 1.14 17.63 7.83
CA SER A 315 0.10 18.14 6.93
C SER A 315 -1.24 18.33 7.63
N ALA A 316 -2.20 18.93 6.91
CA ALA A 316 -3.60 19.02 7.34
C ALA A 316 -4.36 17.68 7.24
N GLY A 317 -3.69 16.59 6.90
CA GLY A 317 -4.32 15.28 6.72
C GLY A 317 -5.20 15.18 5.47
N ARG A 318 -6.08 14.17 5.44
CA ARG A 318 -7.09 13.97 4.39
C ARG A 318 -8.48 14.54 4.75
N GLY A 319 -8.60 15.29 5.84
CA GLY A 319 -9.88 15.84 6.30
C GLY A 319 -10.70 14.88 7.17
N TRP A 320 -10.11 13.76 7.61
CA TRP A 320 -10.75 12.77 8.47
C TRP A 320 -11.05 13.30 9.87
N GLU A 321 -10.25 14.26 10.34
CA GLU A 321 -10.47 14.99 11.58
C GLU A 321 -11.77 15.79 11.59
N ARG A 322 -12.36 16.08 10.42
CA ARG A 322 -13.68 16.73 10.32
C ARG A 322 -14.81 15.82 10.75
N ALA A 323 -14.58 14.50 10.74
CA ALA A 323 -15.55 13.50 11.13
C ALA A 323 -15.27 12.91 12.53
N GLU A 324 -13.99 12.71 12.87
CA GLU A 324 -13.57 12.12 14.14
C GLU A 324 -12.29 12.78 14.69
N ASP A 325 -12.36 13.33 15.90
CA ASP A 325 -11.26 14.03 16.57
C ASP A 325 -10.00 13.18 16.76
N ARG A 326 -10.11 11.85 16.72
CA ARG A 326 -8.94 10.95 16.85
C ARG A 326 -7.90 11.16 15.75
N PHE A 327 -8.30 11.67 14.58
CA PHE A 327 -7.37 12.00 13.49
C PHE A 327 -6.77 13.41 13.63
N LEU A 328 -7.16 14.18 14.65
CA LEU A 328 -6.57 15.47 15.00
C LEU A 328 -5.51 15.29 16.08
N VAL A 329 -4.23 15.47 15.73
CA VAL A 329 -3.11 15.23 16.66
C VAL A 329 -3.12 16.19 17.86
N THR A 330 -3.71 17.38 17.72
CA THR A 330 -3.86 18.31 18.85
C THR A 330 -4.92 17.85 19.86
N ALA A 331 -5.87 17.01 19.46
CA ALA A 331 -6.89 16.43 20.33
C ALA A 331 -6.44 15.07 20.89
N GLU A 332 -5.99 14.15 20.03
CA GLU A 332 -5.52 12.81 20.39
C GLU A 332 -4.07 12.56 19.94
N PRO A 333 -3.07 13.13 20.64
CA PRO A 333 -1.67 13.15 20.20
C PRO A 333 -1.01 11.77 20.09
N ASN A 334 -1.59 10.75 20.74
CA ASN A 334 -1.06 9.39 20.73
C ASN A 334 -1.74 8.49 19.68
N GLU A 335 -2.82 8.93 19.02
CA GLU A 335 -3.50 8.11 18.01
C GLU A 335 -2.57 7.76 16.86
N VAL A 336 -1.73 8.72 16.43
CA VAL A 336 -0.72 8.52 15.37
C VAL A 336 0.24 7.36 15.65
N ASN A 337 0.54 7.06 16.91
CA ASN A 337 1.47 5.98 17.28
C ASN A 337 0.83 4.59 17.15
N ARG A 338 -0.50 4.54 16.98
CA ARG A 338 -1.29 3.31 16.91
C ARG A 338 -1.46 2.80 15.48
N PHE A 339 -0.85 3.47 14.50
CA PHE A 339 -0.82 3.11 13.08
C PHE A 339 0.62 3.06 12.54
N GLY A 340 0.78 2.49 11.35
CA GLY A 340 2.10 2.22 10.73
C GLY A 340 2.66 0.86 11.14
N TRP A 341 1.77 -0.10 11.40
CA TRP A 341 2.12 -1.43 11.89
C TRP A 341 1.83 -2.53 10.85
N ILE A 342 2.38 -3.72 11.08
CA ILE A 342 1.90 -4.93 10.42
C ILE A 342 0.72 -5.45 11.23
N VAL A 343 -0.39 -5.68 10.55
CA VAL A 343 -1.63 -6.21 11.11
C VAL A 343 -1.80 -7.65 10.66
N GLU A 344 -1.91 -8.57 11.61
CA GLU A 344 -2.21 -9.99 11.39
C GLU A 344 -3.71 -10.22 11.55
N VAL A 345 -4.33 -10.98 10.64
CA VAL A 345 -5.76 -11.33 10.61
C VAL A 345 -5.88 -12.84 10.35
N ASP A 346 -6.75 -13.54 11.09
CA ASP A 346 -7.15 -14.92 10.69
C ASP A 346 -8.35 -14.86 9.75
N PRO A 347 -8.19 -15.12 8.44
CA PRO A 347 -9.29 -15.03 7.48
C PRO A 347 -10.29 -16.19 7.56
N GLU A 348 -10.01 -17.23 8.35
CA GLU A 348 -10.95 -18.32 8.58
C GLU A 348 -11.96 -18.00 9.70
N ASP A 349 -11.66 -17.00 10.55
CA ASP A 349 -12.59 -16.56 11.59
C ASP A 349 -13.78 -15.81 10.94
N PRO A 350 -15.04 -16.19 11.25
CA PRO A 350 -16.20 -15.46 10.76
C PRO A 350 -16.26 -14.04 11.37
N PRO A 351 -17.05 -13.12 10.80
CA PRO A 351 -17.35 -11.86 11.48
C PRO A 351 -18.01 -12.13 12.85
N PRO A 352 -17.83 -11.25 13.84
CA PRO A 352 -18.54 -11.34 15.11
C PRO A 352 -20.06 -11.40 14.89
N SER A 353 -20.78 -12.19 15.69
CA SER A 353 -22.24 -12.17 15.65
C SER A 353 -22.76 -10.78 16.05
N PRO A 354 -23.84 -10.26 15.41
CA PRO A 354 -24.47 -9.00 15.84
C PRO A 354 -24.87 -8.97 17.32
N SER A 355 -25.04 -10.14 17.95
CA SER A 355 -25.43 -10.29 19.36
C SER A 355 -24.27 -10.56 20.33
N SER A 356 -23.03 -10.66 19.85
CA SER A 356 -21.87 -10.93 20.71
C SER A 356 -21.23 -9.64 21.21
N THR A 357 -21.07 -9.52 22.54
CA THR A 357 -20.10 -8.60 23.15
C THR A 357 -18.71 -8.90 22.57
N PRO A 358 -17.91 -7.92 22.15
CA PRO A 358 -16.61 -8.17 21.52
C PRO A 358 -15.78 -9.06 22.44
N PRO A 359 -15.42 -10.29 22.02
CA PRO A 359 -14.54 -11.11 22.83
C PRO A 359 -13.16 -10.50 22.70
N TRP A 360 -12.71 -9.84 23.77
CA TRP A 360 -11.32 -9.43 24.03
C TRP A 360 -10.30 -10.59 23.97
N ALA A 361 -10.70 -11.78 23.50
CA ALA A 361 -9.94 -13.03 23.54
C ALA A 361 -10.13 -13.97 22.34
N ALA A 362 -10.91 -13.65 21.29
CA ALA A 362 -11.19 -14.65 20.23
C ALA A 362 -10.88 -14.26 18.78
N SER A 363 -10.59 -13.00 18.44
CA SER A 363 -10.07 -12.67 17.11
C SER A 363 -8.56 -12.53 17.20
N SER A 364 -7.80 -13.34 16.46
CA SER A 364 -6.33 -13.25 16.44
C SER A 364 -5.84 -12.05 15.62
N THR A 365 -6.57 -10.93 15.68
CA THR A 365 -6.22 -9.71 14.99
C THR A 365 -5.17 -8.97 15.78
N ARG A 366 -3.90 -9.18 15.40
CA ARG A 366 -2.74 -8.74 16.18
C ARG A 366 -1.91 -7.75 15.37
N GLY A 367 -1.74 -6.54 15.89
CA GLY A 367 -0.68 -5.65 15.41
C GLY A 367 0.66 -6.14 15.94
N ARG A 368 1.62 -6.45 15.06
CA ARG A 368 3.01 -6.75 15.45
C ARG A 368 3.93 -5.59 15.11
N PRO A 369 4.80 -5.17 16.04
CA PRO A 369 5.62 -4.00 15.82
C PRO A 369 6.76 -4.23 14.84
N SER A 370 6.79 -3.43 13.77
CA SER A 370 8.00 -3.16 12.99
C SER A 370 8.42 -1.69 13.19
N GLY A 371 9.04 -1.41 14.34
CA GLY A 371 9.84 -0.19 14.52
C GLY A 371 9.36 0.78 15.58
N TRP A 372 9.87 0.63 16.81
CA TRP A 372 10.18 1.70 17.77
C TRP A 372 11.25 1.15 18.73
N PRO A 373 12.56 1.43 18.56
CA PRO A 373 13.49 1.22 19.65
C PRO A 373 13.43 2.41 20.62
N PRO A 374 13.35 2.19 21.95
CA PRO A 374 13.79 3.19 22.90
C PRO A 374 15.29 3.44 22.70
N THR A 375 15.73 4.68 22.94
CA THR A 375 17.10 5.15 22.68
C THR A 375 18.21 4.44 23.47
N ASP A 376 17.89 3.51 24.38
CA ASP A 376 18.86 2.93 25.33
C ASP A 376 18.84 1.39 25.45
N ALA A 377 18.37 0.64 24.44
CA ALA A 377 18.44 -0.83 24.47
C ALA A 377 19.54 -1.38 23.54
N PRO A 378 20.42 -2.29 24.01
CA PRO A 378 21.41 -2.94 23.15
C PRO A 378 20.72 -3.85 22.13
N SER A 379 21.18 -3.77 20.89
CA SER A 379 20.62 -4.41 19.70
C SER A 379 20.40 -5.92 19.86
N PRO A 380 19.17 -6.44 19.71
CA PRO A 380 18.97 -7.85 19.44
C PRO A 380 19.09 -8.10 17.93
N THR A 381 20.02 -8.95 17.55
CA THR A 381 20.14 -9.50 16.19
C THR A 381 18.95 -10.40 15.86
N TRP A 382 17.98 -9.88 15.11
CA TRP A 382 17.04 -10.69 14.34
C TRP A 382 16.91 -10.08 12.94
N ALA A 383 17.14 -10.91 11.92
CA ALA A 383 17.00 -10.54 10.53
C ALA A 383 15.51 -10.32 10.22
N THR A 384 15.08 -9.06 10.21
CA THR A 384 13.80 -8.64 9.63
C THR A 384 13.92 -8.62 8.12
N THR A 385 13.25 -9.55 7.45
CA THR A 385 12.88 -9.43 6.04
C THR A 385 11.71 -8.45 5.95
N SER A 386 12.03 -7.18 5.71
CA SER A 386 11.07 -6.19 5.23
C SER A 386 10.62 -6.61 3.84
N ALA A 387 9.33 -6.87 3.66
CA ALA A 387 8.74 -6.95 2.32
C ALA A 387 8.63 -5.53 1.77
N THR A 388 9.62 -5.11 1.00
CA THR A 388 9.60 -3.82 0.29
C THR A 388 9.12 -4.06 -1.12
N THR A 389 7.97 -3.46 -1.47
CA THR A 389 7.54 -3.25 -2.84
C THR A 389 8.42 -2.15 -3.44
N THR A 390 9.31 -2.49 -4.36
CA THR A 390 10.19 -1.54 -5.03
C THR A 390 9.36 -0.66 -5.96
N SER A 391 9.07 0.57 -5.55
CA SER A 391 8.71 1.67 -6.44
C SER A 391 10.00 2.26 -7.03
N THR A 392 10.52 1.67 -8.12
CA THR A 392 11.61 2.27 -8.88
C THR A 392 11.06 3.38 -9.78
N SER A 393 11.08 4.62 -9.30
CA SER A 393 11.03 5.81 -10.16
C SER A 393 12.42 6.46 -10.15
N SER A 394 13.26 6.07 -11.10
CA SER A 394 14.53 6.74 -11.36
C SER A 394 14.23 8.02 -12.17
N CYS A 395 14.44 9.19 -11.57
CA CYS A 395 14.52 10.46 -12.29
C CYS A 395 16.00 10.84 -12.47
N PRO A 396 16.43 11.26 -13.67
CA PRO A 396 17.83 11.58 -13.95
C PRO A 396 18.27 12.84 -13.21
N GLY A 397 19.35 12.72 -12.43
CA GLY A 397 19.93 13.83 -11.67
C GLY A 397 20.43 14.95 -12.57
N THR A 398 20.13 16.19 -12.19
CA THR A 398 20.71 17.40 -12.77
C THR A 398 22.16 17.55 -12.27
N PRO A 399 23.15 17.84 -13.13
CA PRO A 399 24.53 18.01 -12.68
C PRO A 399 24.70 19.33 -11.93
N THR A 400 25.10 19.26 -10.66
CA THR A 400 25.54 20.43 -9.88
C THR A 400 26.89 20.91 -10.44
N ALA A 401 26.89 22.07 -11.09
CA ALA A 401 28.11 22.80 -11.42
C ALA A 401 28.79 23.31 -10.14
N ARG A 402 30.00 22.82 -9.84
CA ARG A 402 30.87 23.42 -8.82
C ARG A 402 31.44 24.73 -9.35
N ALA A 403 31.11 25.83 -8.67
CA ALA A 403 31.80 27.10 -8.84
C ALA A 403 33.17 27.02 -8.15
N SER A 404 34.24 27.12 -8.94
CA SER A 404 35.60 27.36 -8.47
C SER A 404 35.80 28.85 -8.17
N GLY A 405 36.03 29.20 -6.91
CA GLY A 405 36.52 30.52 -6.51
C GLY A 405 38.03 30.67 -6.79
N PRO A 406 38.53 31.89 -7.02
CA PRO A 406 39.90 32.11 -7.48
C PRO A 406 40.92 32.01 -6.34
N THR A 407 42.04 31.36 -6.64
CA THR A 407 43.31 31.43 -5.90
C THR A 407 43.97 32.78 -6.10
N THR A 408 44.42 33.38 -5.00
CA THR A 408 45.61 34.25 -4.95
C THR A 408 46.73 33.49 -4.26
#